data_AF-A0A9Q3KM98-F1
#
_entry.id   AF-A0A9Q3KM98-F1
#
_cell.length_a   1.000
_cell.length_b   1.000
_cell.length_c   1.000
_cell.angle_alpha   90.00
_cell.angle_beta   90.00
_cell.angle_gamma   90.00
#
_symmetry.space_group_name_H-M   'P 1'
#
loop_
_entity.id
_entity.type
_entity.pdbx_description
1 polymer ?
#
loop_
_entity_poly.entity_id
_entity_poly.type
_entity_poly.pdbx_seq_one_letter_code
_entity_poly.pdbx_strand_id
1 'polypeptide(L)'
;MHLKDDIQSEKRLITEKMDQINEASLNMPKLSTPFFHITRPVKPKEESTNPFIKDLSHKENNQVLMKEATQLKEWTKFTGEGEYDHMSFIKTIDLLQEGYAIPDELITLRLHSMFEKYAKRCYYGIRQTSGKDTWSWWKQERITKWANEAWRYKIENAFENSFFDPDKDKALTWLLKQLERLNALYPEMSQKMVHMKILKKYGG
;
A
#
# COMPACT_ATOMS: atom_id res chain seq x y z
N MET A 1 -5.90 -8.01 -44.83
CA MET A 1 -6.66 -6.79 -44.48
C MET A 1 -7.80 -7.18 -43.54
N HIS A 2 -7.50 -7.75 -42.36
CA HIS A 2 -8.53 -8.27 -41.43
C HIS A 2 -8.27 -7.92 -39.95
N LEU A 3 -7.02 -7.73 -39.54
CA LEU A 3 -6.68 -7.48 -38.13
C LEU A 3 -7.19 -6.14 -37.56
N LYS A 4 -7.36 -5.10 -38.41
CA LYS A 4 -7.86 -3.80 -37.95
C LYS A 4 -9.36 -3.83 -37.67
N ASP A 5 -10.10 -4.63 -38.43
CA ASP A 5 -11.54 -4.78 -38.27
C ASP A 5 -11.85 -5.62 -37.02
N ASP A 6 -11.03 -6.64 -36.74
CA ASP A 6 -11.13 -7.46 -35.53
C ASP A 6 -10.91 -6.63 -34.26
N ILE A 7 -9.86 -5.79 -34.21
CA ILE A 7 -9.58 -4.91 -33.07
C ILE A 7 -10.72 -3.88 -32.87
N GLN A 8 -11.32 -3.41 -33.96
CA GLN A 8 -12.40 -2.44 -33.88
C GLN A 8 -13.71 -3.08 -33.43
N SER A 9 -13.94 -4.35 -33.77
CA SER A 9 -15.06 -5.15 -33.29
C SER A 9 -14.97 -5.43 -31.79
N GLU A 10 -13.78 -5.78 -31.27
CA GLU A 10 -13.57 -6.01 -29.83
C GLU A 10 -13.72 -4.74 -29.00
N LYS A 11 -13.22 -3.59 -29.48
CA LYS A 11 -13.42 -2.30 -28.80
C LYS A 11 -14.90 -1.95 -28.68
N ARG A 12 -15.70 -2.27 -29.70
CA ARG A 12 -17.15 -2.03 -29.71
C ARG A 12 -17.85 -2.92 -28.69
N LEU A 13 -17.49 -4.20 -28.65
CA LEU A 13 -18.03 -5.17 -27.70
C LEU A 13 -17.73 -4.80 -26.24
N ILE A 14 -16.52 -4.29 -25.96
CA ILE A 14 -16.13 -3.86 -24.62
C ILE A 14 -16.94 -2.63 -24.19
N THR A 15 -17.16 -1.67 -25.11
CA THR A 15 -17.93 -0.46 -24.82
C THR A 15 -19.38 -0.82 -24.49
N GLU A 16 -19.99 -1.70 -25.28
CA GLU A 16 -21.37 -2.13 -25.11
C GLU A 16 -21.58 -2.90 -23.79
N LYS A 17 -20.60 -3.73 -23.39
CA LYS A 17 -20.63 -4.39 -22.06
C LYS A 17 -20.49 -3.40 -20.91
N MET A 18 -19.70 -2.34 -21.08
CA MET A 18 -19.52 -1.30 -20.06
C MET A 18 -20.83 -0.52 -19.84
N ASP A 19 -21.53 -0.21 -20.92
CA ASP A 19 -22.80 0.52 -20.87
C ASP A 19 -23.92 -0.34 -20.25
N GLN A 20 -23.96 -1.65 -20.54
CA GLN A 20 -24.90 -2.58 -19.90
C GLN A 20 -24.69 -2.69 -18.39
N ILE A 21 -23.44 -2.62 -17.90
CA ILE A 21 -23.13 -2.65 -16.46
C ILE A 21 -23.56 -1.34 -15.78
N ASN A 22 -23.40 -0.20 -16.47
CA ASN A 22 -23.81 1.10 -15.96
C ASN A 22 -25.34 1.22 -15.87
N GLU A 23 -26.06 0.75 -16.89
CA GLU A 23 -27.53 0.69 -16.90
C GLU A 23 -28.09 -0.29 -15.85
N ALA A 24 -27.43 -1.43 -15.63
CA ALA A 24 -27.80 -2.37 -14.56
C ALA A 24 -27.58 -1.77 -13.16
N SER A 25 -26.60 -0.88 -13.01
CA SER A 25 -26.31 -0.20 -11.73
C SER A 25 -27.28 0.94 -11.42
N LEU A 26 -27.89 1.54 -12.44
CA LEU A 26 -28.88 2.63 -12.30
C LEU A 26 -30.29 2.12 -11.93
N ASN A 27 -30.58 0.84 -12.13
CA ASN A 27 -31.91 0.23 -11.92
C ASN A 27 -32.07 -0.56 -10.61
N MET A 28 -31.18 -0.39 -9.63
CA MET A 28 -31.35 -1.01 -8.30
C MET A 28 -32.46 -0.29 -7.49
N PRO A 29 -33.45 -1.01 -6.93
CA PRO A 29 -34.45 -0.40 -6.06
C PRO A 29 -33.80 0.15 -4.79
N LYS A 30 -34.08 1.42 -4.46
CA LYS A 30 -33.69 2.01 -3.18
C LYS A 30 -34.38 1.25 -2.05
N LEU A 31 -33.61 0.48 -1.28
CA LEU A 31 -34.12 -0.24 -0.11
C LEU A 31 -34.45 0.79 0.99
N SER A 32 -35.70 1.22 1.01
CA SER A 32 -36.30 1.97 2.09
C SER A 32 -36.38 1.07 3.33
N THR A 33 -35.85 1.57 4.44
CA THR A 33 -36.01 1.01 5.78
C THR A 33 -37.48 0.88 6.16
N PRO A 34 -37.94 -0.26 6.70
CA PRO A 34 -39.23 -0.31 7.38
C PRO A 34 -39.02 -0.29 8.90
N PHE A 35 -39.55 0.77 9.50
CA PHE A 35 -40.00 0.80 10.88
C PHE A 35 -41.19 -0.16 11.02
N PHE A 36 -41.19 -1.06 12.00
CA PHE A 36 -42.43 -1.62 12.54
C PHE A 36 -42.38 -1.82 14.07
N HIS A 37 -43.29 -1.06 14.69
CA HIS A 37 -44.08 -1.25 15.91
C HIS A 37 -43.44 -1.49 17.30
N ILE A 38 -43.81 -0.52 18.14
CA ILE A 38 -43.81 -0.48 19.59
C ILE A 38 -44.40 -1.75 20.21
N THR A 39 -43.62 -2.39 21.09
CA THR A 39 -44.10 -2.85 22.40
C THR A 39 -43.03 -2.54 23.45
N ARG A 40 -43.42 -1.84 24.52
CA ARG A 40 -42.69 -1.74 25.80
C ARG A 40 -43.61 -2.37 26.87
N PRO A 41 -43.13 -2.74 28.07
CA PRO A 41 -41.77 -2.61 28.60
C PRO A 41 -41.24 -3.88 29.33
N VAL A 42 -39.93 -4.12 29.26
CA VAL A 42 -39.22 -4.76 30.39
C VAL A 42 -37.92 -4.00 30.61
N LYS A 43 -37.82 -3.24 31.70
CA LYS A 43 -36.53 -2.82 32.25
C LYS A 43 -35.88 -4.07 32.87
N PRO A 44 -34.62 -4.35 32.56
CA PRO A 44 -33.67 -4.52 33.66
C PRO A 44 -32.41 -3.68 33.44
N LYS A 45 -32.14 -2.86 34.47
CA LYS A 45 -30.85 -2.38 34.98
C LYS A 45 -29.82 -1.87 33.96
N GLU A 46 -29.53 -0.57 34.08
CA GLU A 46 -28.22 0.00 33.76
C GLU A 46 -27.13 -0.87 34.38
N GLU A 47 -26.51 -1.74 33.58
CA GLU A 47 -25.18 -2.24 33.89
C GLU A 47 -24.20 -1.12 33.55
N SER A 48 -23.83 -0.42 34.62
CA SER A 48 -22.62 0.38 34.71
C SER A 48 -21.42 -0.51 34.34
N THR A 49 -21.13 -0.64 33.04
CA THR A 49 -19.82 -1.14 32.60
C THR A 49 -18.82 -0.01 32.82
N ASN A 50 -18.25 -0.07 34.01
CA ASN A 50 -17.16 0.74 34.52
C ASN A 50 -16.11 0.97 33.41
N PRO A 51 -15.72 2.21 33.06
CA PRO A 51 -14.74 2.50 31.99
C PRO A 51 -13.41 1.75 32.18
N PHE A 52 -13.12 1.31 33.41
CA PHE A 52 -12.00 0.46 33.78
C PHE A 52 -12.02 -0.93 33.10
N ILE A 53 -13.19 -1.54 32.89
CA ILE A 53 -13.31 -2.90 32.29
C ILE A 53 -13.09 -2.86 30.78
N LYS A 54 -13.54 -1.80 30.09
CA LYS A 54 -13.21 -1.57 28.67
C LYS A 54 -11.70 -1.36 28.48
N ASP A 55 -11.07 -0.57 29.34
CA ASP A 55 -9.64 -0.28 29.26
C ASP A 55 -8.78 -1.55 29.45
N LEU A 56 -9.17 -2.44 30.36
CA LEU A 56 -8.50 -3.74 30.56
C LEU A 56 -8.65 -4.67 29.35
N SER A 57 -9.86 -4.81 28.80
CA SER A 57 -10.10 -5.63 27.60
C SER A 57 -9.30 -5.12 26.38
N HIS A 58 -9.25 -3.81 26.18
CA HIS A 58 -8.46 -3.23 25.09
C HIS A 58 -6.96 -3.44 25.29
N LYS A 59 -6.46 -3.32 26.52
CA LYS A 59 -5.05 -3.59 26.85
C LYS A 59 -4.66 -5.04 26.64
N GLU A 60 -5.49 -5.99 27.04
CA GLU A 60 -5.22 -7.43 26.86
C GLU A 60 -5.24 -7.81 25.38
N ASN A 61 -6.22 -7.33 24.61
CA ASN A 61 -6.28 -7.56 23.16
C ASN A 61 -5.07 -6.95 22.43
N ASN A 62 -4.64 -5.74 22.82
CA ASN A 62 -3.44 -5.11 22.27
C ASN A 62 -2.16 -5.89 22.63
N GLN A 63 -2.07 -6.49 23.83
CA GLN A 63 -0.93 -7.33 24.20
C GLN A 63 -0.86 -8.63 23.38
N VAL A 64 -2.00 -9.24 23.04
CA VAL A 64 -2.06 -10.43 22.18
C VAL A 64 -1.61 -10.09 20.76
N LEU A 65 -2.18 -9.03 20.17
CA LEU A 65 -1.79 -8.53 18.84
C LEU A 65 -0.31 -8.14 18.78
N MET A 66 0.20 -7.46 19.82
CA MET A 66 1.61 -7.10 19.90
C MET A 66 2.50 -8.35 19.97
N LYS A 67 2.11 -9.39 20.71
CA LYS A 67 2.84 -10.66 20.75
C LYS A 67 2.88 -11.31 19.37
N GLU A 68 1.78 -11.31 18.64
CA GLU A 68 1.72 -11.82 17.26
C GLU A 68 2.63 -11.01 16.32
N ALA A 69 2.65 -9.67 16.42
CA ALA A 69 3.56 -8.81 15.67
C ALA A 69 5.05 -9.05 15.99
N THR A 70 5.37 -9.39 17.24
CA THR A 70 6.74 -9.80 17.59
C THR A 70 7.11 -11.18 17.06
N GLN A 71 6.13 -12.04 16.82
CA GLN A 71 6.30 -13.38 16.24
C GLN A 71 6.25 -13.40 14.71
N LEU A 72 5.83 -12.30 14.07
CA LEU A 72 5.91 -12.12 12.62
C LEU A 72 7.35 -12.36 12.15
N LYS A 73 7.53 -13.52 11.52
CA LYS A 73 8.83 -14.13 11.22
C LYS A 73 9.57 -13.38 10.13
N GLU A 74 8.87 -12.63 9.29
CA GLU A 74 9.45 -11.79 8.24
C GLU A 74 8.80 -10.41 8.22
N TRP A 75 9.50 -9.44 8.79
CA TRP A 75 9.30 -8.03 8.47
C TRP A 75 10.01 -7.73 7.15
N THR A 76 9.41 -6.87 6.33
CA THR A 76 9.96 -6.48 5.02
C THR A 76 11.39 -5.97 5.15
N LYS A 77 12.28 -6.41 4.25
CA LYS A 77 13.65 -5.92 4.16
C LYS A 77 13.74 -4.72 3.24
N PHE A 78 14.66 -3.81 3.54
CA PHE A 78 14.89 -2.61 2.75
C PHE A 78 16.39 -2.32 2.62
N THR A 79 16.90 -2.37 1.40
CA THR A 79 18.33 -2.22 1.09
C THR A 79 18.73 -0.77 0.84
N GLY A 80 17.79 0.09 0.39
CA GLY A 80 18.08 1.47 -0.04
C GLY A 80 19.00 1.58 -1.25
N GLU A 81 19.18 0.48 -2.00
CA GLU A 81 20.02 0.41 -3.20
C GLU A 81 19.21 -0.06 -4.40
N GLY A 82 19.51 0.49 -5.58
CA GLY A 82 18.86 0.09 -6.83
C GLY A 82 17.49 0.75 -7.05
N GLU A 83 16.61 0.01 -7.73
CA GLU A 83 15.23 0.39 -7.95
C GLU A 83 14.41 -0.19 -6.78
N TYR A 84 14.11 0.64 -5.79
CA TYR A 84 13.41 0.23 -4.58
C TYR A 84 12.17 1.07 -4.35
N ASP A 85 11.08 0.46 -3.90
CA ASP A 85 9.88 1.18 -3.53
C ASP A 85 9.88 1.50 -2.02
N HIS A 86 10.39 2.69 -1.68
CA HIS A 86 10.42 3.16 -0.30
C HIS A 86 9.02 3.45 0.26
N MET A 87 8.04 3.75 -0.60
CA MET A 87 6.66 4.03 -0.22
C MET A 87 5.94 2.74 0.19
N SER A 88 6.09 1.66 -0.58
CA SER A 88 5.55 0.34 -0.21
C SER A 88 6.11 -0.13 1.13
N PHE A 89 7.40 0.09 1.39
CA PHE A 89 7.98 -0.23 2.70
C PHE A 89 7.37 0.61 3.84
N ILE A 90 7.13 1.91 3.64
CA ILE A 90 6.45 2.77 4.64
C ILE A 90 5.03 2.28 4.90
N LYS A 91 4.24 2.08 3.83
CA LYS A 91 2.84 1.63 3.90
C LYS A 91 2.73 0.29 4.61
N THR A 92 3.65 -0.63 4.36
CA THR A 92 3.66 -1.93 5.04
C THR A 92 3.85 -1.78 6.54
N ILE A 93 4.77 -0.91 6.98
CA ILE A 93 4.97 -0.66 8.41
C ILE A 93 3.77 0.05 9.03
N ASP A 94 3.18 1.03 8.34
CA ASP A 94 1.98 1.73 8.81
C ASP A 94 0.79 0.75 8.98
N LEU A 95 0.60 -0.17 8.03
CA LEU A 95 -0.42 -1.22 8.13
C LEU A 95 -0.17 -2.16 9.32
N LEU A 96 1.08 -2.53 9.58
CA LEU A 96 1.44 -3.35 10.74
C LEU A 96 1.24 -2.59 12.07
N GLN A 97 1.57 -1.30 12.09
CA GLN A 97 1.36 -0.45 13.25
C GLN A 97 -0.13 -0.36 13.59
N GLU A 98 -0.98 -0.09 12.60
CA GLU A 98 -2.43 0.00 12.76
C GLU A 98 -3.05 -1.35 13.12
N GLY A 99 -2.70 -2.41 12.39
CA GLY A 99 -3.29 -3.74 12.56
C GLY A 99 -2.95 -4.42 13.88
N TYR A 100 -1.77 -4.13 14.45
CA TYR A 100 -1.31 -4.78 15.69
C TYR A 100 -1.08 -3.79 16.86
N ALA A 101 -1.48 -2.53 16.71
CA ALA A 101 -1.28 -1.47 17.71
C ALA A 101 0.18 -1.39 18.22
N ILE A 102 1.15 -1.48 17.30
CA ILE A 102 2.57 -1.59 17.65
C ILE A 102 3.10 -0.21 18.11
N PRO A 103 3.71 -0.12 19.31
CA PRO A 103 4.35 1.10 19.76
C PRO A 103 5.53 1.52 18.86
N ASP A 104 5.71 2.83 18.69
CA ASP A 104 6.80 3.42 17.92
C ASP A 104 8.17 2.92 18.39
N GLU A 105 8.36 2.67 19.69
CA GLU A 105 9.62 2.17 20.25
C GLU A 105 9.99 0.78 19.72
N LEU A 106 8.99 -0.09 19.48
CA LEU A 106 9.22 -1.42 18.91
C LEU A 106 9.53 -1.34 17.43
N ILE A 107 8.82 -0.48 16.69
CA ILE A 107 9.07 -0.24 15.26
C ILE A 107 10.51 0.24 15.09
N THR A 108 10.90 1.28 15.83
CA THR A 108 12.24 1.91 15.75
C THR A 108 13.37 0.97 16.19
N LEU A 109 13.11 0.08 17.16
CA LEU A 109 14.04 -1.00 17.52
C LEU A 109 14.19 -2.02 16.38
N ARG A 110 13.08 -2.38 15.74
CA ARG A 110 13.06 -3.34 14.62
C ARG A 110 13.63 -2.78 13.33
N LEU A 111 13.64 -1.46 13.11
CA LEU A 111 14.21 -0.82 11.92
C LEU A 111 15.64 -1.30 11.61
N HIS A 112 16.47 -1.49 12.63
CA HIS A 112 17.82 -2.04 12.49
C HIS A 112 17.85 -3.39 11.75
N SER A 113 16.86 -4.26 12.01
CA SER A 113 16.73 -5.58 11.41
C SER A 113 16.07 -5.56 10.04
N MET A 114 15.28 -4.53 9.73
CA MET A 114 14.63 -4.35 8.44
C MET A 114 15.58 -3.75 7.40
N PHE A 115 16.52 -2.90 7.83
CA PHE A 115 17.48 -2.29 6.92
C PHE A 115 18.66 -3.21 6.61
N GLU A 116 19.05 -3.21 5.35
CA GLU A 116 20.20 -3.92 4.82
C GLU A 116 21.11 -2.98 4.02
N LYS A 117 22.36 -3.38 3.79
CA LYS A 117 23.33 -2.68 2.93
C LYS A 117 23.40 -1.16 3.19
N TYR A 118 23.28 -0.33 2.14
CA TYR A 118 23.30 1.12 2.23
C TYR A 118 22.28 1.68 3.22
N ALA A 119 21.03 1.19 3.21
CA ALA A 119 19.99 1.65 4.13
C ALA A 119 20.40 1.43 5.60
N LYS A 120 21.04 0.28 5.88
CA LYS A 120 21.53 -0.03 7.22
C LYS A 120 22.66 0.92 7.66
N ARG A 121 23.57 1.26 6.74
CA ARG A 121 24.64 2.24 6.98
C ARG A 121 24.08 3.63 7.25
N CYS A 122 23.12 4.08 6.45
CA CYS A 122 22.44 5.36 6.67
C CYS A 122 21.70 5.42 8.00
N TYR A 123 20.98 4.34 8.36
CA TYR A 123 20.29 4.24 9.64
C TYR A 123 21.22 4.44 10.83
N TYR A 124 22.40 3.80 10.84
CA TYR A 124 23.36 3.98 11.91
C TYR A 124 23.94 5.40 11.98
N GLY A 125 24.21 6.02 10.83
CA GLY A 125 24.67 7.41 10.78
C GLY A 125 23.65 8.37 11.39
N ILE A 126 22.38 8.24 11.00
CA ILE A 126 21.28 9.07 11.53
C ILE A 126 21.05 8.81 13.02
N ARG A 127 21.11 7.54 13.46
CA ARG A 127 20.89 7.20 14.87
C ARG A 127 21.98 7.76 15.80
N GLN A 128 23.21 7.89 15.29
CA GLN A 128 24.30 8.52 16.04
C GLN A 128 24.11 10.04 16.19
N THR A 129 23.45 10.70 15.24
CA THR A 129 23.25 12.16 15.23
C THR A 129 21.95 12.60 15.90
N SER A 130 20.87 11.83 15.75
CA SER A 130 19.50 12.26 16.09
C SER A 130 18.90 11.57 17.33
N GLY A 131 19.45 10.42 17.75
CA GLY A 131 19.02 9.74 18.98
C GLY A 131 17.86 8.74 18.79
N LYS A 132 16.91 8.71 19.73
CA LYS A 132 15.74 7.80 19.74
C LYS A 132 14.49 8.55 19.27
N ASP A 133 14.38 8.74 17.96
CA ASP A 133 13.23 9.41 17.36
C ASP A 133 12.04 8.47 17.09
N THR A 134 10.85 9.06 16.99
CA THR A 134 9.56 8.37 16.73
C THR A 134 9.48 7.80 15.32
N TRP A 135 8.54 6.88 15.06
CA TRP A 135 8.35 6.31 13.73
C TRP A 135 7.95 7.39 12.71
N SER A 136 7.09 8.33 13.12
CA SER A 136 6.71 9.47 12.29
C SER A 136 7.89 10.31 11.82
N TRP A 137 8.86 10.55 12.71
CA TRP A 137 10.09 11.25 12.34
C TRP A 137 10.93 10.43 11.36
N TRP A 138 11.10 9.12 11.61
CA TRP A 138 11.81 8.23 10.70
C TRP A 138 11.17 8.15 9.31
N LYS A 139 9.84 8.23 9.20
CA LYS A 139 9.15 8.32 7.90
C LYS A 139 9.59 9.55 7.13
N GLN A 140 9.56 10.71 7.78
CA GLN A 140 9.92 11.98 7.16
C GLN A 140 11.39 11.99 6.73
N GLU A 141 12.29 11.60 7.63
CA GLU A 141 13.73 11.54 7.34
C GLU A 141 14.03 10.55 6.20
N ARG A 142 13.37 9.39 6.18
CA ARG A 142 13.53 8.40 5.10
C ARG A 142 13.05 8.90 3.76
N ILE A 143 11.89 9.56 3.70
CA ILE A 143 11.39 10.17 2.47
C ILE A 143 12.43 11.19 1.98
N THR A 144 12.94 12.04 2.86
CA THR A 144 13.94 13.05 2.49
C THR A 144 15.27 12.45 2.02
N LYS A 145 15.78 11.39 2.68
CA LYS A 145 17.08 10.80 2.34
C LYS A 145 17.04 9.88 1.11
N TRP A 146 15.99 9.08 0.97
CA TRP A 146 15.91 8.03 -0.05
C TRP A 146 15.03 8.37 -1.25
N ALA A 147 14.14 9.34 -1.14
CA ALA A 147 13.40 9.91 -2.27
C ALA A 147 14.04 11.21 -2.80
N ASN A 148 15.37 11.33 -2.69
CA ASN A 148 16.07 12.52 -3.19
C ASN A 148 16.03 12.60 -4.72
N GLU A 149 16.28 13.80 -5.27
CA GLU A 149 16.17 14.07 -6.71
C GLU A 149 17.04 13.16 -7.57
N ALA A 150 18.24 12.79 -7.09
CA ALA A 150 19.14 11.91 -7.82
C ALA A 150 18.58 10.48 -7.94
N TRP A 151 17.97 9.96 -6.87
CA TRP A 151 17.25 8.69 -6.93
C TRP A 151 16.04 8.80 -7.86
N ARG A 152 15.24 9.87 -7.73
CA ARG A 152 14.06 10.10 -8.58
C ARG A 152 14.43 10.09 -10.06
N TYR A 153 15.44 10.85 -10.44
CA TYR A 153 15.97 10.90 -11.80
C TYR A 153 16.43 9.51 -12.28
N LYS A 154 17.13 8.75 -11.44
CA LYS A 154 17.57 7.39 -11.78
C LYS A 154 16.39 6.46 -12.08
N ILE A 155 15.33 6.50 -11.28
CA ILE A 155 14.14 5.64 -11.49
C ILE A 155 13.33 6.11 -12.70
N GLU A 156 13.16 7.42 -12.88
CA GLU A 156 12.52 7.99 -14.08
C GLU A 156 13.27 7.53 -15.34
N ASN A 157 14.59 7.65 -15.37
CA ASN A 157 15.39 7.23 -16.51
C ASN A 157 15.36 5.70 -16.71
N ALA A 158 15.34 4.91 -15.63
CA ALA A 158 15.19 3.47 -15.71
C ALA A 158 13.83 3.07 -16.31
N PHE A 159 12.75 3.75 -15.93
CA PHE A 159 11.43 3.55 -16.52
C PHE A 159 11.40 3.99 -17.99
N GLU A 160 11.92 5.18 -18.30
CA GLU A 160 11.82 5.75 -19.64
C GLU A 160 12.59 4.94 -20.69
N ASN A 161 13.74 4.35 -20.34
CA ASN A 161 14.53 3.53 -21.25
C ASN A 161 14.14 2.05 -21.26
N SER A 162 13.19 1.63 -20.43
CA SER A 162 12.76 0.23 -20.36
C SER A 162 11.57 0.00 -21.29
N PHE A 163 11.86 -0.52 -22.46
CA PHE A 163 10.87 -1.07 -23.39
C PHE A 163 10.75 -2.58 -23.19
N PHE A 164 9.59 -3.13 -23.52
CA PHE A 164 9.40 -4.58 -23.44
C PHE A 164 9.99 -5.25 -24.68
N ASP A 165 10.87 -6.21 -24.50
CA ASP A 165 11.44 -7.02 -25.57
C ASP A 165 10.95 -8.47 -25.44
N PRO A 166 10.13 -9.00 -26.38
CA PRO A 166 9.57 -10.35 -26.26
C PRO A 166 10.63 -11.46 -26.31
N ASP A 167 11.80 -11.20 -26.87
CA ASP A 167 12.88 -12.18 -27.00
C ASP A 167 13.77 -12.21 -25.74
N LYS A 168 13.81 -11.11 -24.97
CA LYS A 168 14.67 -10.97 -23.78
C LYS A 168 13.91 -10.97 -22.46
N ASP A 169 12.69 -10.44 -22.44
CA ASP A 169 11.95 -10.16 -21.22
C ASP A 169 10.84 -11.17 -20.94
N LYS A 170 10.71 -11.54 -19.66
CA LYS A 170 9.52 -12.21 -19.15
C LYS A 170 8.45 -11.14 -18.86
N ALA A 171 7.33 -11.18 -19.58
CA ALA A 171 6.26 -10.18 -19.50
C ALA A 171 5.86 -9.81 -18.07
N LEU A 172 5.56 -10.80 -17.22
CA LEU A 172 5.14 -10.54 -15.84
C LEU A 172 6.24 -9.85 -15.01
N THR A 173 7.49 -10.32 -15.11
CA THR A 173 8.61 -9.74 -14.36
C THR A 173 8.89 -8.30 -14.79
N TRP A 174 8.86 -8.04 -16.10
CA TRP A 174 9.07 -6.71 -16.64
C TRP A 174 7.93 -5.76 -16.21
N LEU A 175 6.67 -6.23 -16.30
CA LEU A 175 5.49 -5.46 -15.89
C LEU A 175 5.55 -5.08 -14.42
N LEU A 176 5.86 -6.04 -13.54
CA LEU A 176 5.97 -5.79 -12.10
C LEU A 176 7.06 -4.77 -11.78
N LYS A 177 8.22 -4.83 -12.47
CA LYS A 177 9.26 -3.81 -12.31
C LYS A 177 8.79 -2.41 -12.72
N GLN A 178 8.07 -2.29 -13.84
CA GLN A 178 7.54 -0.98 -14.25
C GLN A 178 6.50 -0.45 -13.27
N LEU A 179 5.66 -1.34 -12.73
CA LEU A 179 4.67 -1.01 -11.72
C LEU A 179 5.34 -0.49 -10.43
N GLU A 180 6.37 -1.19 -9.94
CA GLU A 180 7.15 -0.77 -8.77
C GLU A 180 7.80 0.61 -8.98
N ARG A 181 8.42 0.86 -10.14
CA ARG A 181 9.01 2.16 -10.48
C ARG A 181 7.98 3.29 -10.46
N LEU A 182 6.82 3.08 -11.09
CA LEU A 182 5.77 4.10 -11.16
C LEU A 182 5.10 4.35 -9.82
N ASN A 183 4.86 3.31 -9.01
CA ASN A 183 4.32 3.46 -7.66
C ASN A 183 5.28 4.21 -6.74
N ALA A 184 6.59 3.98 -6.90
CA ALA A 184 7.60 4.68 -6.12
C ALA A 184 7.77 6.15 -6.54
N LEU A 185 7.60 6.47 -7.83
CA LEU A 185 7.71 7.84 -8.36
C LEU A 185 6.45 8.68 -8.18
N TYR A 186 5.28 8.04 -8.29
CA TYR A 186 3.96 8.67 -8.34
C TYR A 186 2.94 7.86 -7.52
N PRO A 187 3.07 7.82 -6.18
CA PRO A 187 2.20 7.00 -5.32
C PRO A 187 0.72 7.37 -5.39
N GLU A 188 0.41 8.61 -5.78
CA GLU A 188 -0.96 9.13 -5.93
C GLU A 188 -1.52 8.96 -7.36
N MET A 189 -0.77 8.33 -8.27
CA MET A 189 -1.23 8.11 -9.64
C MET A 189 -2.30 7.02 -9.68
N SER A 190 -3.37 7.25 -10.45
CA SER A 190 -4.41 6.24 -10.62
C SER A 190 -3.88 5.00 -11.34
N GLN A 191 -4.37 3.82 -10.95
CA GLN A 191 -4.01 2.54 -11.58
C GLN A 191 -4.22 2.55 -13.10
N LYS A 192 -5.30 3.19 -13.56
CA LYS A 192 -5.55 3.38 -15.00
C LYS A 192 -4.42 4.13 -15.70
N MET A 193 -3.91 5.20 -15.10
CA MET A 193 -2.82 5.99 -15.67
C MET A 193 -1.49 5.24 -15.62
N VAL A 194 -1.22 4.51 -14.53
CA VAL A 194 -0.07 3.62 -14.41
C VAL A 194 -0.07 2.59 -15.54
N HIS A 195 -1.18 1.85 -15.72
CA HIS A 195 -1.31 0.88 -16.81
C HIS A 195 -1.12 1.51 -18.18
N MET A 196 -1.70 2.69 -18.43
CA MET A 196 -1.51 3.40 -19.71
C MET A 196 -0.06 3.78 -19.97
N LYS A 197 0.68 4.23 -18.94
CA LYS A 197 2.11 4.53 -19.06
C LYS A 197 2.92 3.29 -19.41
N ILE A 198 2.63 2.15 -18.79
CA ILE A 198 3.34 0.90 -19.06
C ILE A 198 3.00 0.38 -20.46
N LEU A 199 1.73 0.40 -20.88
CA LEU A 199 1.32 -0.06 -22.21
C LEU A 199 1.99 0.71 -23.35
N LYS A 200 2.26 2.00 -23.16
CA LYS A 200 3.03 2.80 -24.14
C LYS A 200 4.46 2.28 -24.36
N LYS A 201 5.02 1.53 -23.41
CA LYS A 201 6.36 0.92 -23.51
C LYS A 201 6.34 -0.49 -24.12
N TYR A 202 5.15 -1.06 -24.37
CA TYR A 202 4.94 -2.41 -24.93
C TYR A 202 4.86 -2.43 -26.48
N GLY A 203 4.82 -1.26 -27.14
CA GLY A 203 4.66 -1.15 -28.59
C GLY A 203 5.55 -0.07 -29.22
N GLY A 204 6.74 0.13 -28.63
CA GLY A 204 7.80 0.96 -29.22
C GLY A 204 8.51 0.24 -30.36
#